data_AF-A0A8J4PMS9-F1
#
_entry.id   AF-A0A8J4PMS9-F1
#
_cell.length_a   1.000
_cell.length_b   1.000
_cell.length_c   1.000
_cell.angle_alpha   90.00
_cell.angle_beta   90.00
_cell.angle_gamma   90.00
#
_symmetry.space_group_name_H-M   'P 1'
#
loop_
_entity.id
_entity.type
_entity.pdbx_description
1 polymer ?
#
loop_
_entity_poly.entity_id
_entity_poly.type
_entity_poly.pdbx_seq_one_letter_code
_entity_poly.pdbx_strand_id
1 'polypeptide(L)'
;MVSKIYTYVPNIIGYFRVLFAILAFMYSHDDFIKFFVFYAISALLDMADGHAARLLNQCSQFGALLDMVTDRCTTIALMVVLSHFYPAYTNVYISLIVLDIVSHMARLWTRGESHKIVKPNHLKIMKVYYGNKYFLAFMCFASY
;
A
#
# COMPACT_ATOMS: atom_id res chain seq x y z
N MET A 1 1.90 29.29 7.21
CA MET A 1 0.74 28.54 6.64
C MET A 1 0.95 27.02 6.71
N VAL A 2 2.17 26.51 6.51
CA VAL A 2 2.51 25.08 6.59
C VAL A 2 2.30 24.47 7.99
N SER A 3 2.55 25.21 9.08
CA SER A 3 2.43 24.67 10.45
C SER A 3 1.03 24.21 10.84
N LYS A 4 -0.02 24.84 10.30
CA LYS A 4 -1.41 24.46 10.59
C LYS A 4 -1.78 23.10 10.01
N ILE A 5 -1.16 22.71 8.89
CA ILE A 5 -1.49 21.49 8.17
C ILE A 5 -1.15 20.26 9.03
N TYR A 6 -0.02 20.26 9.72
CA TYR A 6 0.37 19.14 10.61
C TYR A 6 -0.60 18.95 11.79
N THR A 7 -1.29 20.00 12.20
CA THR A 7 -2.25 19.98 13.32
C THR A 7 -3.71 19.81 12.88
N TYR A 8 -3.97 19.51 11.61
CA TYR A 8 -5.33 19.23 11.15
C TYR A 8 -5.88 17.99 11.88
N VAL A 9 -7.15 18.04 12.24
CA VAL A 9 -7.86 16.94 12.91
C VAL A 9 -7.67 15.60 12.17
N PRO A 10 -7.87 15.50 10.84
CA PRO A 10 -7.60 14.25 10.12
C PRO A 10 -6.14 13.80 10.21
N ASN A 11 -5.16 14.71 10.19
CA ASN A 11 -3.75 14.34 10.27
C ASN A 11 -3.37 13.83 11.68
N ILE A 12 -3.98 14.40 12.73
CA ILE A 12 -3.83 13.89 14.10
C ILE A 12 -4.40 12.46 14.20
N ILE A 13 -5.57 12.21 13.63
CA ILE A 13 -6.15 10.85 13.55
C ILE A 13 -5.21 9.91 12.79
N GLY A 14 -4.64 10.37 11.67
CA GLY A 14 -3.63 9.64 10.90
C GLY A 14 -2.38 9.29 11.71
N TYR A 15 -1.90 10.18 12.61
CA TYR A 15 -0.78 9.85 13.51
C TYR A 15 -1.15 8.75 14.51
N PHE A 16 -2.37 8.77 15.06
CA PHE A 16 -2.85 7.68 15.92
C PHE A 16 -2.96 6.37 15.15
N ARG A 17 -3.45 6.40 13.89
CA ARG A 17 -3.45 5.22 13.01
C ARG A 17 -2.05 4.61 12.88
N VAL A 18 -1.04 5.42 12.58
CA VAL A 18 0.35 4.94 12.48
C VAL A 18 0.82 4.31 13.79
N LEU A 19 0.51 4.93 14.93
CA LEU A 19 0.85 4.38 16.25
C LEU A 19 0.18 3.01 16.47
N PHE A 20 -1.12 2.88 16.20
CA PHE A 20 -1.84 1.62 16.35
C PHE A 20 -1.37 0.54 15.37
N ALA A 21 -1.01 0.90 14.14
CA ALA A 21 -0.39 0.00 13.19
C ALA A 21 0.95 -0.54 13.73
N ILE A 22 1.82 0.32 14.26
CA ILE A 22 3.09 -0.10 14.87
C ILE A 22 2.84 -1.04 16.04
N LEU A 23 1.94 -0.69 16.95
CA LEU A 23 1.56 -1.54 18.08
C LEU A 23 1.02 -2.90 17.62
N ALA A 24 0.19 -2.93 16.58
CA ALA A 24 -0.29 -4.17 16.00
C ALA A 24 0.88 -5.06 15.61
N PHE A 25 1.77 -4.58 14.75
CA PHE A 25 2.89 -5.38 14.25
C PHE A 25 3.91 -5.76 15.34
N MET A 26 4.05 -4.97 16.42
CA MET A 26 4.86 -5.35 17.58
C MET A 26 4.32 -6.62 18.26
N TYR A 27 3.00 -6.77 18.36
CA TYR A 27 2.37 -7.95 18.97
C TYR A 27 2.10 -9.09 17.98
N SER A 28 2.51 -8.97 16.72
CA SER A 28 2.18 -9.93 15.66
C SER A 28 2.66 -11.36 15.92
N HIS A 29 3.77 -11.53 16.65
CA HIS A 29 4.35 -12.84 16.98
C HIS A 29 4.02 -13.32 18.41
N ASP A 30 3.64 -12.42 19.31
CA ASP A 30 3.41 -12.73 20.72
C ASP A 30 1.94 -13.03 21.04
N ASP A 31 1.02 -12.20 20.52
CA ASP A 31 -0.40 -12.27 20.87
C ASP A 31 -1.26 -11.84 19.67
N PHE A 32 -1.79 -12.85 18.98
CA PHE A 32 -2.60 -12.65 17.77
C PHE A 32 -3.90 -11.87 18.04
N ILE A 33 -4.47 -11.98 19.25
CA ILE A 33 -5.67 -11.24 19.61
C ILE A 33 -5.34 -9.75 19.73
N LYS A 34 -4.24 -9.39 20.41
CA LYS A 34 -3.77 -8.00 20.49
C LYS A 34 -3.41 -7.44 19.12
N PHE A 35 -2.70 -8.22 18.30
CA PHE A 35 -2.42 -7.85 16.90
C PHE A 35 -3.71 -7.49 16.16
N PHE A 36 -4.71 -8.38 16.19
CA PHE A 36 -5.96 -8.17 15.49
C PHE A 36 -6.73 -6.94 15.99
N VAL A 37 -6.80 -6.75 17.32
CA VAL A 37 -7.48 -5.59 17.92
C VAL A 37 -6.80 -4.27 17.51
N PHE A 38 -5.48 -4.17 17.64
CA PHE A 38 -4.76 -2.95 17.26
C PHE A 38 -4.81 -2.69 15.75
N TYR A 39 -4.72 -3.75 14.94
CA TYR A 39 -4.84 -3.65 13.49
C TYR A 39 -6.24 -3.18 13.07
N ALA A 40 -7.29 -3.71 13.71
CA ALA A 40 -8.67 -3.29 13.48
C ALA A 40 -8.89 -1.82 13.89
N ILE A 41 -8.35 -1.39 15.04
CA ILE A 41 -8.40 0.02 15.45
C ILE A 41 -7.71 0.91 14.43
N SER A 42 -6.51 0.52 13.95
CA SER A 42 -5.80 1.26 12.91
C SER A 42 -6.64 1.40 11.63
N ALA A 43 -7.30 0.34 11.18
CA ALA A 43 -8.16 0.38 10.00
C ALA A 43 -9.41 1.27 10.20
N LEU A 44 -9.98 1.29 11.40
CA LEU A 44 -11.09 2.20 11.71
C LEU A 44 -10.65 3.67 11.72
N LEU A 45 -9.44 3.95 12.19
CA LEU A 45 -8.88 5.31 12.19
C LEU A 45 -8.62 5.85 10.79
N ASP A 46 -8.21 4.99 9.84
CA ASP A 46 -8.11 5.34 8.40
C ASP A 46 -9.45 5.84 7.86
N MET A 47 -10.52 5.08 8.09
CA MET A 47 -11.86 5.49 7.67
C MET A 47 -12.30 6.81 8.34
N ALA A 48 -11.93 6.99 9.61
CA ALA A 48 -12.27 8.18 10.38
C ALA A 48 -11.50 9.42 9.92
N ASP A 49 -10.21 9.31 9.59
CA ASP A 49 -9.41 10.44 9.12
C ASP A 49 -9.92 10.96 7.76
N GLY A 50 -10.27 10.06 6.84
CA GLY A 50 -10.82 10.40 5.54
C GLY A 50 -12.21 11.02 5.64
N HIS A 51 -13.05 10.54 6.57
CA HIS A 51 -14.35 11.14 6.84
C HIS A 51 -14.22 12.54 7.45
N ALA A 52 -13.36 12.70 8.46
CA ALA A 52 -13.11 13.97 9.13
C ALA A 52 -12.53 15.02 8.16
N ALA A 53 -11.62 14.62 7.25
CA ALA A 53 -11.04 15.50 6.25
C ALA A 53 -12.11 16.11 5.33
N ARG A 54 -13.10 15.32 4.91
CA ARG A 54 -14.21 15.76 4.05
C ARG A 54 -15.20 16.64 4.81
N LEU A 55 -15.55 16.25 6.04
CA LEU A 55 -16.52 16.98 6.86
C LEU A 55 -16.00 18.38 7.25
N LEU A 56 -14.72 18.46 7.60
CA LEU A 56 -14.08 19.69 8.07
C LEU A 56 -13.47 20.53 6.93
N ASN A 57 -13.56 20.08 5.67
CA ASN A 57 -12.85 20.66 4.52
C ASN A 57 -11.34 20.84 4.78
N GLN A 58 -10.72 19.87 5.47
CA GLN A 58 -9.31 19.86 5.84
C GLN A 58 -8.47 18.88 5.00
N CYS A 59 -8.87 18.63 3.75
CA CYS A 59 -8.10 17.81 2.81
C CYS A 59 -6.74 18.47 2.51
N SER A 60 -5.65 17.72 2.65
CA SER A 60 -4.29 18.22 2.41
C SER A 60 -3.44 17.20 1.65
N GLN A 61 -2.47 17.70 0.86
CA GLN A 61 -1.51 16.85 0.15
C GLN A 61 -0.65 16.03 1.13
N PHE A 62 -0.31 16.61 2.28
CA PHE A 62 0.42 15.91 3.33
C PHE A 62 -0.39 14.75 3.91
N GLY A 63 -1.67 14.96 4.24
CA GLY A 63 -2.54 13.90 4.75
C GLY A 63 -2.71 12.76 3.73
N ALA A 64 -2.92 13.10 2.46
CA ALA A 64 -3.00 12.10 1.39
C ALA A 64 -1.69 11.31 1.21
N LEU A 65 -0.54 11.96 1.35
CA LEU A 65 0.75 11.28 1.33
C LEU A 65 0.94 10.36 2.55
N LEU A 66 0.58 10.84 3.74
CA LEU A 66 0.69 10.08 4.99
C LEU A 66 -0.17 8.81 4.94
N ASP A 67 -1.41 8.93 4.49
CA ASP A 67 -2.34 7.83 4.27
C ASP A 67 -1.76 6.78 3.31
N MET A 68 -1.35 7.23 2.11
CA MET A 68 -0.76 6.37 1.08
C MET A 68 0.48 5.62 1.57
N VAL A 69 1.39 6.28 2.30
CA VAL A 69 2.60 5.66 2.85
C VAL A 69 2.23 4.64 3.93
N THR A 70 1.30 4.99 4.83
CA THR A 70 0.87 4.12 5.93
C THR A 70 0.23 2.83 5.39
N ASP A 71 -0.60 2.93 4.36
CA ASP A 71 -1.19 1.77 3.67
C ASP A 71 -0.15 0.83 3.09
N ARG A 72 0.89 1.37 2.44
CA ARG A 72 1.96 0.53 1.88
C ARG A 72 2.76 -0.16 2.98
N CYS A 73 3.15 0.59 4.02
CA CYS A 73 3.89 0.05 5.14
C CYS A 73 3.12 -1.08 5.85
N THR A 74 1.82 -0.88 6.11
CA THR A 74 0.97 -1.88 6.76
C THR A 74 0.76 -3.12 5.88
N THR A 75 0.57 -2.94 4.57
CA THR A 75 0.44 -4.07 3.62
C THR A 75 1.72 -4.91 3.56
N ILE A 76 2.89 -4.25 3.46
CA ILE A 76 4.19 -4.93 3.44
C ILE A 76 4.44 -5.66 4.76
N ALA A 77 4.22 -4.99 5.89
CA ALA A 77 4.41 -5.59 7.21
C ALA A 77 3.51 -6.83 7.40
N LEU A 78 2.25 -6.76 6.95
CA LEU A 78 1.35 -7.91 6.98
C LEU A 78 1.86 -9.08 6.12
N MET A 79 2.34 -8.81 4.91
CA MET A 79 2.92 -9.84 4.03
C MET A 79 4.16 -10.49 4.63
N VAL A 80 5.02 -9.70 5.31
CA VAL A 80 6.19 -10.22 6.02
C VAL A 80 5.78 -11.13 7.18
N VAL A 81 4.82 -10.70 8.01
CA VAL A 81 4.27 -11.52 9.10
C VAL A 81 3.68 -12.82 8.56
N LEU A 82 2.88 -12.77 7.50
CA LEU A 82 2.32 -13.97 6.85
C LEU A 82 3.40 -14.90 6.29
N SER A 83 4.47 -14.34 5.71
CA SER A 83 5.58 -15.17 5.21
C SER A 83 6.29 -15.95 6.32
N HIS A 84 6.30 -15.43 7.54
CA HIS A 84 6.86 -16.13 8.70
C HIS A 84 5.96 -17.30 9.13
N PHE A 85 4.64 -17.13 9.15
CA PHE A 85 3.70 -18.19 9.49
C PHE A 85 3.57 -19.27 8.39
N TYR A 86 3.77 -18.88 7.13
CA TYR A 86 3.62 -19.75 5.96
C TYR A 86 4.89 -19.78 5.09
N PRO A 87 5.99 -20.35 5.61
CA PRO A 87 7.30 -20.27 4.96
C PRO A 87 7.34 -20.93 3.58
N ALA A 88 6.49 -21.93 3.32
CA ALA A 88 6.35 -22.57 2.01
C ALA A 88 5.95 -21.60 0.89
N TYR A 89 5.26 -20.51 1.23
CA TYR A 89 4.77 -19.51 0.27
C TYR A 89 5.58 -18.20 0.30
N THR A 90 6.75 -18.18 0.96
CA THR A 90 7.58 -16.97 1.10
C THR A 90 7.87 -16.30 -0.25
N ASN A 91 8.21 -17.07 -1.27
CA ASN A 91 8.49 -16.56 -2.62
C ASN A 91 7.26 -15.87 -3.25
N VAL A 92 6.06 -16.35 -2.94
CA VAL A 92 4.80 -15.74 -3.39
C VAL A 92 4.61 -14.39 -2.70
N TYR A 93 4.78 -14.32 -1.38
CA TYR A 93 4.66 -13.06 -0.64
C TYR A 93 5.70 -12.01 -1.06
N ILE A 94 6.95 -12.42 -1.31
CA ILE A 94 7.98 -11.53 -1.86
C ILE A 94 7.54 -11.00 -3.23
N SER A 95 7.04 -11.88 -4.11
CA SER A 95 6.55 -11.49 -5.44
C SER A 95 5.37 -10.51 -5.34
N LEU A 96 4.47 -10.71 -4.38
CA LEU A 96 3.34 -9.81 -4.13
C LEU A 96 3.79 -8.44 -3.63
N ILE A 97 4.79 -8.37 -2.74
CA ILE A 97 5.37 -7.10 -2.27
C ILE A 97 5.99 -6.33 -3.45
N VAL A 98 6.78 -7.02 -4.28
CA VAL A 98 7.39 -6.42 -5.47
C VAL A 98 6.32 -5.91 -6.43
N LEU A 99 5.27 -6.72 -6.68
CA LEU A 99 4.16 -6.33 -7.55
C LEU A 99 3.43 -5.10 -7.01
N ASP A 100 3.17 -5.03 -5.70
CA ASP A 100 2.51 -3.88 -5.06
C ASP A 100 3.31 -2.60 -5.29
N ILE A 101 4.61 -2.61 -4.97
CA ILE A 101 5.50 -1.45 -5.12
C ILE A 101 5.58 -1.03 -6.59
N VAL A 102 5.81 -1.97 -7.51
CA VAL A 102 5.92 -1.68 -8.95
C VAL A 102 4.62 -1.09 -9.49
N SER A 103 3.47 -1.68 -9.13
CA SER A 103 2.17 -1.21 -9.57
C SER A 103 1.87 0.21 -9.05
N HIS A 104 2.25 0.50 -7.81
CA HIS A 104 2.08 1.80 -7.20
C HIS A 104 2.98 2.84 -7.86
N MET A 105 4.26 2.53 -8.06
CA MET A 105 5.18 3.42 -8.78
C MET A 105 4.67 3.69 -10.19
N ALA A 106 4.32 2.66 -10.96
CA ALA A 106 3.77 2.83 -12.31
C ALA A 106 2.51 3.73 -12.33
N ARG A 107 1.65 3.62 -11.31
CA ARG A 107 0.47 4.49 -11.17
C ARG A 107 0.84 5.94 -10.84
N LEU A 108 1.87 6.18 -10.04
CA LEU A 108 2.37 7.54 -9.78
C LEU A 108 2.97 8.15 -11.05
N TRP A 109 3.77 7.39 -11.80
CA TRP A 109 4.36 7.83 -13.07
C TRP A 109 3.31 8.18 -14.13
N THR A 110 2.18 7.47 -14.15
CA THR A 110 1.07 7.79 -15.06
C THR A 110 0.18 8.95 -14.58
N ARG A 111 0.26 9.32 -13.30
CA ARG A 111 -0.48 10.44 -12.71
C ARG A 111 0.31 11.75 -12.66
N GLY A 112 1.64 11.70 -12.74
CA GLY A 112 2.51 12.86 -12.85
C GLY A 112 2.69 13.29 -14.31
N GLU A 113 2.00 14.37 -14.71
CA GLU A 113 2.41 15.33 -15.75
C GLU A 113 3.20 14.77 -16.94
N SER A 114 2.48 14.49 -18.03
CA SER A 114 3.04 14.52 -19.39
C SER A 114 3.42 15.97 -19.77
N HIS A 115 4.52 16.46 -19.22
CA HIS A 115 5.23 17.62 -19.74
C HIS A 115 6.64 17.23 -20.16
N LYS A 116 6.71 16.27 -21.09
CA LYS A 116 7.58 16.28 -22.29
C LYS A 116 7.44 14.97 -23.05
N ILE A 117 6.76 15.03 -24.20
CA ILE A 117 7.08 14.32 -25.44
C ILE A 117 7.63 12.89 -25.23
N VAL A 118 6.75 11.89 -25.06
CA VAL A 118 7.14 10.49 -25.25
C VAL A 118 6.33 9.91 -26.40
N LYS A 119 7.04 9.71 -27.51
CA LYS A 119 6.55 9.26 -28.83
C LYS A 119 5.84 7.89 -28.76
N PRO A 120 4.91 7.61 -29.70
CA PRO A 120 3.95 6.50 -29.64
C PRO A 120 4.52 5.14 -30.06
N ASN A 121 5.72 4.73 -29.59
CA ASN A 121 6.37 3.56 -30.20
C ASN A 121 7.17 2.61 -29.27
N HIS A 122 6.90 2.54 -27.97
CA HIS A 122 7.77 1.74 -27.08
C HIS A 122 7.18 0.55 -26.32
N LEU A 123 6.03 0.01 -26.73
CA LEU A 123 5.40 -1.11 -26.01
C LEU A 123 5.08 -2.33 -26.90
N LYS A 124 6.03 -2.78 -27.74
CA LYS A 124 5.95 -4.13 -28.33
C LYS A 124 6.04 -5.23 -27.25
N ILE A 125 6.87 -5.02 -26.23
CA ILE A 125 7.08 -5.99 -25.14
C ILE A 125 5.84 -6.13 -24.25
N MET A 126 5.17 -5.02 -23.88
CA MET A 126 3.89 -5.11 -23.17
C MET A 126 2.78 -5.74 -24.03
N LYS A 127 2.76 -5.51 -25.35
CA LYS A 127 1.79 -6.17 -26.24
C LYS A 127 2.03 -7.68 -26.35
N VAL A 128 3.29 -8.14 -26.34
CA VAL A 128 3.61 -9.57 -26.29
C VAL A 128 3.21 -10.18 -24.95
N TYR A 129 3.41 -9.44 -23.85
CA TYR A 129 3.07 -9.90 -22.50
C TYR A 129 1.55 -9.98 -22.25
N TYR A 130 0.78 -8.96 -22.68
CA TYR A 130 -0.68 -8.93 -22.55
C TYR A 130 -1.44 -9.59 -23.71
N GLY A 131 -0.78 -9.83 -24.84
CA GLY A 131 -1.42 -10.36 -26.04
C GLY A 131 -1.49 -11.89 -26.11
N ASN A 132 -0.67 -12.60 -25.34
CA ASN A 132 -0.58 -14.06 -25.43
C ASN A 132 -0.89 -14.75 -24.10
N LYS A 133 -2.18 -15.06 -23.89
CA LYS A 133 -2.70 -15.82 -22.75
C LYS A 133 -2.00 -17.18 -22.49
N TYR A 134 -1.33 -17.75 -23.50
CA TYR A 134 -0.58 -18.99 -23.36
C TYR A 134 0.79 -18.80 -22.68
N PHE A 135 1.39 -17.62 -22.75
CA PHE A 135 2.67 -17.33 -22.08
C PHE A 135 2.49 -17.26 -20.56
N LEU A 136 1.38 -16.68 -20.11
CA LEU A 136 0.97 -16.67 -18.70
C LEU A 136 0.69 -18.09 -18.17
N ALA A 137 0.05 -18.94 -18.99
CA ALA A 137 -0.20 -20.34 -18.65
C ALA A 137 1.09 -21.19 -18.58
N PHE A 138 2.07 -20.93 -19.46
CA PHE A 138 3.38 -21.61 -19.43
C PHE A 138 4.17 -21.30 -18.15
N MET A 139 4.13 -20.05 -17.66
CA MET A 139 4.77 -19.70 -16.38
C MET A 139 4.11 -20.39 -15.18
N CYS A 140 2.80 -20.65 -15.23
CA CYS A 140 2.09 -21.38 -14.18
C CYS A 140 2.35 -22.89 -14.20
N PHE A 141 2.59 -23.51 -15.37
CA PHE A 141 2.88 -24.95 -15.48
C PHE A 141 4.36 -25.30 -15.35
N ALA A 142 5.28 -24.35 -15.53
CA ALA A 142 6.73 -24.57 -15.34
C ALA A 142 7.17 -24.61 -13.86
N SER A 143 6.21 -24.53 -12.92
CA SER A 143 6.46 -24.52 -11.46
C SER A 143 6.03 -25.82 -10.77
N TYR A 144 5.92 -26.93 -11.51
CA TYR A 144 5.69 -28.28 -10.98
C TYR A 144 6.77 -29.25 -11.48
#